data_AF-A0A847MLV1-F1
#
_entry.id   AF-A0A847MLV1-F1
#
_cell.length_a   1.000
_cell.length_b   1.000
_cell.length_c   1.000
_cell.angle_alpha   90.00
_cell.angle_beta   90.00
_cell.angle_gamma   90.00
#
_symmetry.space_group_name_H-M   'P 1'
#
loop_
_entity.id
_entity.type
_entity.pdbx_description
1 polymer ?
#
loop_
_entity_poly.entity_id
_entity_poly.type
_entity_poly.pdbx_seq_one_letter_code
_entity_poly.pdbx_strand_id
1 'polypeptide(L)'
;MIEQHTSTRYGESLEEMRTNFLRMGGLVESMINDAVEALTTGNLALTERVFEYEVEVNTLEVETDSLIAQLIARQQPAAVDLRLILSVTKMLTDLERCGDESEKIAR
;
A
#
# COMPACT_ATOMS: atom_id res chain seq x y z
N MET A 1 34.22 4.77 0.71
CA MET A 1 33.19 5.22 -0.26
C MET A 1 32.01 4.24 -0.43
N ILE A 2 32.11 2.97 -0.01
CA ILE A 2 30.99 2.00 -0.09
C ILE A 2 29.88 2.30 0.93
N GLU A 3 30.22 2.70 2.17
CA GLU A 3 29.22 3.01 3.23
C GLU A 3 28.23 4.13 2.85
N GLN A 4 28.70 5.19 2.17
CA GLN A 4 27.83 6.30 1.76
C GLN A 4 26.78 5.87 0.73
N HIS A 5 27.13 5.02 -0.24
CA HIS A 5 26.18 4.58 -1.27
C HIS A 5 25.15 3.60 -0.71
N THR A 6 25.57 2.72 0.21
CA THR A 6 24.66 1.77 0.87
C THR A 6 23.64 2.48 1.77
N SER A 7 24.06 3.54 2.47
CA SER A 7 23.17 4.37 3.30
C SER A 7 22.18 5.20 2.48
N THR A 8 22.59 5.76 1.34
CA THR A 8 21.68 6.48 0.43
C THR A 8 20.61 5.56 -0.14
N ARG A 9 21.02 4.40 -0.69
CA ARG A 9 20.09 3.44 -1.28
C ARG A 9 19.11 2.84 -0.25
N TYR A 10 19.55 2.68 0.99
CA TYR A 10 18.67 2.28 2.10
C TYR A 10 17.57 3.32 2.36
N GLY A 11 17.96 4.60 2.44
CA GLY A 11 17.01 5.70 2.63
C GLY A 11 16.02 5.82 1.48
N GLU A 12 16.48 5.67 0.23
CA GLU A 12 15.62 5.67 -0.95
C GLU A 12 14.56 4.57 -0.88
N SER A 13 14.96 3.33 -0.55
CA SER A 13 14.02 2.21 -0.42
C SER A 13 13.04 2.39 0.76
N LEU A 14 13.45 3.02 1.87
CA LEU A 14 12.53 3.35 2.96
C LEU A 14 11.47 4.39 2.54
N GLU A 15 11.87 5.40 1.77
CA GLU A 15 10.94 6.40 1.28
C GLU A 15 10.06 5.89 0.14
N GLU A 16 10.55 4.97 -0.69
CA GLU A 16 9.74 4.24 -1.66
C GLU A 16 8.65 3.41 -0.96
N MET A 17 9.02 2.66 0.08
CA MET A 17 8.04 1.91 0.90
C MET A 17 6.97 2.85 1.49
N ARG A 18 7.39 4.00 2.03
CA ARG A 18 6.45 5.00 2.59
C ARG A 18 5.52 5.57 1.50
N THR A 19 6.08 5.88 0.33
CA THR A 19 5.34 6.44 -0.80
C THR A 19 4.29 5.45 -1.30
N ASN A 20 4.65 4.18 -1.46
CA ASN A 20 3.71 3.14 -1.88
C ASN A 20 2.61 2.94 -0.85
N PHE A 21 2.95 2.89 0.44
CA PHE A 21 1.97 2.78 1.53
C PHE A 21 0.96 3.94 1.52
N LEU A 22 1.43 5.18 1.38
CA LEU A 22 0.54 6.36 1.32
C LEU A 22 -0.31 6.36 0.05
N ARG A 23 0.24 5.93 -1.09
CA ARG A 23 -0.50 5.79 -2.35
C ARG A 23 -1.63 4.77 -2.21
N MET A 24 -1.32 3.59 -1.65
CA MET A 24 -2.32 2.56 -1.37
C MET A 24 -3.43 3.09 -0.46
N GLY A 25 -3.08 3.85 0.57
CA GLY A 25 -4.06 4.50 1.45
C GLY A 25 -5.00 5.46 0.70
N GLY A 26 -4.48 6.28 -0.21
CA GLY A 26 -5.30 7.19 -1.02
C GLY A 26 -6.22 6.46 -2.01
N LEU A 27 -5.78 5.33 -2.56
CA LEU A 27 -6.62 4.47 -3.42
C LEU A 27 -7.76 3.85 -2.61
N VAL A 28 -7.47 3.27 -1.45
CA VAL A 28 -8.47 2.68 -0.56
C VAL A 28 -9.49 3.73 -0.11
N GLU A 29 -9.04 4.95 0.23
CA GLU A 29 -9.96 6.06 0.53
C GLU A 29 -10.89 6.37 -0.66
N SER A 30 -10.36 6.39 -1.87
CA SER A 30 -11.13 6.62 -3.09
C SER A 30 -12.13 5.48 -3.34
N MET A 31 -11.72 4.23 -3.15
CA MET A 31 -12.58 3.05 -3.25
C MET A 31 -13.76 3.13 -2.29
N ILE A 32 -13.52 3.51 -1.02
CA ILE A 32 -14.59 3.65 -0.02
C ILE A 32 -15.60 4.71 -0.47
N ASN A 33 -15.13 5.87 -0.91
CA ASN A 33 -15.99 6.96 -1.35
C ASN A 33 -16.82 6.57 -2.58
N ASP A 34 -16.15 6.02 -3.61
CA ASP A 34 -16.80 5.61 -4.86
C ASP A 34 -17.79 4.46 -4.62
N ALA A 35 -17.47 3.49 -3.76
CA ALA A 35 -18.37 2.37 -3.42
C ALA A 35 -19.65 2.84 -2.72
N VAL A 36 -19.53 3.76 -1.75
CA VAL A 36 -20.69 4.34 -1.06
C VAL A 36 -21.55 5.17 -2.01
N GLU A 37 -20.93 5.95 -2.90
CA GLU A 37 -21.67 6.71 -3.91
C GLU A 37 -22.34 5.80 -4.95
N ALA A 38 -21.66 4.75 -5.42
CA ALA A 38 -22.22 3.76 -6.33
C ALA A 38 -23.46 3.09 -5.73
N LEU A 39 -23.38 2.66 -4.46
CA LEU A 39 -24.48 2.01 -3.74
C LEU A 39 -25.70 2.93 -3.60
N THR A 40 -25.48 4.21 -3.32
CA THR A 40 -26.57 5.17 -3.09
C THR A 40 -27.20 5.69 -4.39
N THR A 41 -26.44 5.77 -5.47
CA THR A 41 -26.89 6.35 -6.76
C THR A 41 -27.22 5.31 -7.82
N GLY A 42 -26.76 4.06 -7.67
CA GLY A 42 -26.82 3.04 -8.70
C GLY A 42 -25.86 3.29 -9.88
N ASN A 43 -24.83 4.12 -9.69
CA ASN A 43 -23.91 4.51 -10.75
C ASN A 43 -22.86 3.41 -11.01
N LEU A 44 -23.09 2.59 -12.04
CA LEU A 44 -22.20 1.50 -12.43
C LEU A 44 -20.78 1.94 -12.82
N ALA A 45 -20.59 3.18 -13.29
CA ALA A 45 -19.26 3.67 -13.64
C ALA A 45 -18.36 3.83 -12.40
N LEU A 46 -18.95 4.11 -11.23
CA LEU A 46 -18.21 4.16 -9.97
C LEU A 46 -17.86 2.75 -9.49
N THR A 47 -18.77 1.78 -9.66
CA THR A 47 -18.47 0.36 -9.39
C THR A 47 -17.29 -0.14 -10.22
N GLU A 48 -17.27 0.14 -11.54
CA GLU A 48 -16.14 -0.26 -12.39
C GLU A 48 -14.82 0.37 -11.93
N ARG A 49 -14.83 1.66 -11.54
CA ARG A 49 -13.65 2.33 -10.97
C ARG A 49 -13.16 1.67 -9.68
N VAL A 50 -14.06 1.25 -8.79
CA VAL A 50 -13.68 0.52 -7.56
C VAL A 50 -12.95 -0.77 -7.90
N PHE A 51 -13.42 -1.53 -8.90
CA PHE A 51 -12.73 -2.75 -9.34
C PHE A 51 -11.37 -2.48 -9.99
N GLU A 52 -11.22 -1.38 -10.72
CA GLU A 52 -9.91 -0.97 -11.25
C GLU A 52 -8.93 -0.63 -10.13
N TYR A 53 -9.38 0.08 -9.09
CA TYR A 53 -8.54 0.41 -7.94
C TYR A 53 -8.19 -0.79 -7.07
N GLU A 54 -9.07 -1.78 -6.94
CA GLU A 54 -8.78 -3.03 -6.23
C GLU A 54 -7.54 -3.73 -6.82
N VAL A 55 -7.46 -3.81 -8.15
CA VAL A 55 -6.30 -4.41 -8.84
C VAL A 55 -5.03 -3.62 -8.56
N GLU A 56 -5.12 -2.28 -8.52
CA GLU A 56 -3.97 -1.41 -8.20
C GLU A 56 -3.52 -1.57 -6.73
N VAL A 57 -4.47 -1.67 -5.80
CA VAL A 57 -4.20 -1.89 -4.36
C VAL A 57 -3.48 -3.23 -4.16
N ASN A 58 -3.96 -4.31 -4.76
CA ASN A 58 -3.32 -5.63 -4.70
C ASN A 58 -1.91 -5.62 -5.30
N THR A 59 -1.72 -4.90 -6.40
CA THR A 59 -0.40 -4.75 -7.03
C THR A 59 0.56 -4.01 -6.09
N LEU A 60 0.13 -2.91 -5.49
CA LEU A 60 0.93 -2.13 -4.55
C LEU A 60 1.26 -2.90 -3.27
N GLU A 61 0.36 -3.74 -2.77
CA GLU A 61 0.63 -4.61 -1.62
C GLU A 61 1.82 -5.54 -1.93
N VAL A 62 1.73 -6.30 -3.02
CA VAL A 62 2.78 -7.26 -3.44
C VAL A 62 4.11 -6.57 -3.69
N GLU A 63 4.10 -5.42 -4.38
CA GLU A 63 5.31 -4.62 -4.64
C GLU A 63 5.95 -4.12 -3.35
N THR A 64 5.14 -3.62 -2.41
CA THR A 64 5.64 -3.07 -1.14
C THR A 64 6.16 -4.17 -0.22
N ASP A 65 5.49 -5.32 -0.16
CA ASP A 65 5.96 -6.48 0.61
C ASP A 65 7.29 -7.02 0.06
N SER A 66 7.44 -7.08 -1.26
CA SER A 66 8.72 -7.45 -1.90
C SER A 66 9.85 -6.48 -1.55
N LEU A 67 9.57 -5.17 -1.54
CA LEU A 67 10.53 -4.15 -1.13
C LEU A 67 10.93 -4.30 0.34
N ILE A 68 9.97 -4.52 1.23
CA ILE A 68 10.18 -4.76 2.66
C ILE A 68 11.06 -6.00 2.90
N ALA A 69 10.77 -7.11 2.22
CA ALA A 69 11.57 -8.33 2.32
C ALA A 69 13.04 -8.09 1.90
N GLN A 70 13.25 -7.33 0.82
CA GLN A 70 14.59 -6.96 0.36
C GLN A 70 15.33 -6.05 1.34
N LEU A 71 14.63 -5.07 1.95
CA LEU A 71 15.17 -4.18 2.97
C LEU A 71 15.66 -4.97 4.19
N ILE A 72 14.84 -5.87 4.71
CA ILE A 72 15.19 -6.70 5.88
C ILE A 72 16.37 -7.61 5.55
N ALA A 73 16.32 -8.31 4.41
CA ALA A 73 17.33 -9.29 4.02
C ALA A 73 18.70 -8.68 3.75
N ARG A 74 18.76 -7.46 3.17
CA ARG A 74 20.02 -6.85 2.75
C ARG A 74 20.66 -5.93 3.77
N GLN A 75 19.86 -5.24 4.59
CA GLN A 75 20.35 -4.04 5.30
C GLN A 75 20.31 -4.18 6.83
N GLN A 76 19.79 -5.29 7.38
CA GLN A 76 19.64 -5.53 8.82
C GLN A 76 19.25 -4.26 9.61
N PRO A 77 18.05 -3.70 9.36
CA PRO A 77 17.62 -2.41 9.88
C PRO A 77 17.84 -2.28 11.40
N ALA A 78 18.28 -1.10 11.84
CA ALA A 78 18.38 -0.81 13.27
C ALA A 78 16.98 -0.79 13.92
N ALA A 79 16.93 -0.92 15.25
CA ALA A 79 15.68 -1.18 15.98
C ALA A 79 14.51 -0.20 15.73
N VAL A 80 14.80 1.07 15.39
CA VAL A 80 13.78 2.07 15.07
C VAL A 80 13.20 1.81 13.68
N ASP A 81 14.06 1.64 12.67
CA ASP A 81 13.64 1.41 11.30
C ASP A 81 12.96 0.06 11.12
N LEU A 82 13.47 -0.98 11.81
CA LEU A 82 12.81 -2.29 11.83
C LEU A 82 11.39 -2.20 12.38
N ARG A 83 11.17 -1.39 13.42
CA ARG A 83 9.83 -1.19 13.99
C ARG A 83 8.91 -0.49 13.00
N LEU A 84 9.41 0.53 12.30
CA LEU A 84 8.65 1.22 11.25
C LEU A 84 8.25 0.25 10.14
N ILE A 85 9.21 -0.53 9.62
CA ILE A 85 8.97 -1.52 8.57
C ILE A 85 7.89 -2.52 9.00
N LEU A 86 8.00 -3.11 10.19
CA LEU A 86 7.02 -4.07 10.71
C LEU A 86 5.64 -3.46 10.94
N SER A 87 5.58 -2.18 11.34
CA SER A 87 4.32 -1.44 11.45
C SER A 87 3.67 -1.26 10.08
N VAL A 88 4.44 -0.89 9.05
CA VAL A 88 3.95 -0.74 7.69
C VAL A 88 3.43 -2.07 7.13
N THR A 89 4.15 -3.18 7.31
CA THR A 89 3.68 -4.51 6.88
C THR A 89 2.30 -4.84 7.44
N LYS A 90 2.06 -4.59 8.73
CA LYS A 90 0.75 -4.85 9.34
C LYS A 90 -0.35 -3.96 8.75
N MET A 91 -0.05 -2.68 8.56
CA MET A 91 -1.01 -1.73 8.02
C MET A 91 -1.30 -1.95 6.53
N LEU A 92 -0.37 -2.50 5.74
CA LEU A 92 -0.61 -2.88 4.34
C LEU A 92 -1.73 -3.92 4.25
N THR A 93 -1.65 -4.99 5.06
CA THR A 93 -2.71 -6.00 5.14
C THR A 93 -4.05 -5.40 5.60
N ASP A 94 -4.02 -4.42 6.52
CA ASP A 94 -5.25 -3.74 6.94
C ASP A 94 -5.83 -2.88 5.80
N LEU A 95 -5.00 -2.22 4.98
CA LEU A 95 -5.43 -1.45 3.82
C LEU A 95 -6.01 -2.33 2.70
N GLU A 96 -5.38 -3.46 2.40
CA GLU A 96 -5.90 -4.41 1.40
C GLU A 96 -7.30 -4.88 1.79
N ARG A 97 -7.50 -5.27 3.05
CA ARG A 97 -8.81 -5.66 3.57
C ARG A 97 -9.85 -4.53 3.47
N CYS A 98 -9.45 -3.28 3.71
CA CYS A 98 -10.36 -2.15 3.49
C CYS A 98 -10.73 -1.99 2.02
N GLY A 99 -9.80 -2.25 1.09
CA GLY A 99 -10.06 -2.34 -0.35
C GLY A 99 -11.08 -3.43 -0.68
N ASP A 100 -10.86 -4.65 -0.20
CA ASP A 100 -11.78 -5.80 -0.36
C ASP A 100 -13.19 -5.51 0.14
N GLU A 101 -13.33 -4.89 1.32
CA GLU A 101 -14.64 -4.52 1.85
C GLU A 101 -15.30 -3.43 0.99
N SER A 102 -14.53 -2.50 0.42
CA SER A 102 -15.05 -1.49 -0.51
C SER A 102 -15.55 -2.11 -1.81
N GLU A 103 -14.81 -3.08 -2.35
CA GLU A 103 -15.22 -3.87 -3.52
C GLU A 103 -16.55 -4.61 -3.27
N LYS A 104 -16.71 -5.20 -2.08
CA LYS A 104 -17.97 -5.86 -1.67
C LYS A 104 -19.14 -4.88 -1.53
N ILE A 105 -18.90 -3.65 -1.09
CA ILE A 105 -19.93 -2.60 -1.00
C ILE A 105 -20.39 -2.15 -2.40
N ALA A 106 -19.46 -2.06 -3.35
CA ALA A 106 -19.75 -1.59 -4.71
C ALA A 106 -20.48 -2.62 -5.59
N ARG A 107 -20.46 -3.90 -5.19
CA ARG A 107 -21.04 -5.06 -5.89
C ARG A 107 -22.53 -5.22 -5.64
#